data_AF-A0AAW6Q4R4-F1
#
_entry.id   AF-A0AAW6Q4R4-F1
#
_cell.length_a   1.000
_cell.length_b   1.000
_cell.length_c   1.000
_cell.angle_alpha   90.00
_cell.angle_beta   90.00
_cell.angle_gamma   90.00
#
_symmetry.space_group_name_H-M   'P 1'
#
loop_
_entity.id
_entity.type
_entity.pdbx_description
1 polymer ?
#
loop_
_entity_poly.entity_id
_entity_poly.type
_entity_poly.pdbx_seq_one_letter_code
_entity_poly.pdbx_strand_id
1 'polypeptide(L)'
;MNLTREQKKVIKLALKGKNVLVDACIGSGKTTVIQALCNEFPSSKNILYLTYNTLLKIDAQNKIKNDNVIVQNYHGFAKSMLDQQSINTSYGDVIKIFLDHDISVGTFDVLLIDEYQDIAFLISLLLERIKTQNPNIQIVAVGDIEQKIYDNTKLNVKSFIDKFLGSYKKISLTVSFRMPKYHAKMLGRIWKKRIKGVNKNCQIEYMDLDQIKEFLSKQEPSDILCLGKNHGQMSKVLNYLEDKHWHIFNKDTVYASIGNAEKNLNRAQKPAISDAENNLDPEEKTAIFTTFDKSKGLERPICVIFDFTESYWFRRLEKIASNYEILRNLFCVAASRGKEKIIFVEPPYKVEDKILDEDTLIKSQSSNHQKDKLEYSMSTMFQHNYGKDIIEMRQILDVEQMHTEDKSEIEAKNRDGQINLTPCAGIFLEASYFNDWQIDKTIRHFIEHKYNYSEKNKNNSSKSMKITSKKEIQKKT
;
A
#
# COMPACT_ATOMS: atom_id res chain seq x y z
N MET A 1 -20.59 -2.34 21.45
CA MET A 1 -19.34 -3.09 21.20
C MET A 1 -18.58 -3.24 22.51
N ASN A 2 -18.09 -4.43 22.87
CA ASN A 2 -17.37 -4.64 24.12
C ASN A 2 -15.86 -4.49 23.92
N LEU A 3 -15.30 -3.36 24.36
CA LEU A 3 -13.86 -3.09 24.34
C LEU A 3 -13.08 -4.01 25.29
N THR A 4 -11.86 -4.38 24.92
CA THR A 4 -10.96 -5.16 25.79
C THR A 4 -10.47 -4.34 26.98
N ARG A 5 -9.90 -5.00 28.00
CA ARG A 5 -9.23 -4.31 29.12
C ARG A 5 -8.09 -3.41 28.64
N GLU A 6 -7.37 -3.81 27.60
CA GLU A 6 -6.26 -3.05 27.00
C GLU A 6 -6.78 -1.80 26.30
N GLN A 7 -7.81 -1.93 25.45
CA GLN A 7 -8.46 -0.80 24.77
C GLN A 7 -9.08 0.19 25.77
N LYS A 8 -9.79 -0.30 26.80
CA LYS A 8 -10.32 0.55 27.88
C LYS A 8 -9.22 1.31 28.64
N LYS A 9 -8.03 0.70 28.79
CA LYS A 9 -6.89 1.35 29.43
C LYS A 9 -6.32 2.49 28.57
N VAL A 10 -6.29 2.32 27.24
CA VAL A 10 -5.94 3.42 26.30
C VAL A 10 -6.89 4.59 26.51
N ILE A 11 -8.20 4.34 26.44
CA ILE A 11 -9.22 5.39 26.61
C ILE A 11 -9.07 6.10 27.96
N LYS A 12 -8.96 5.33 29.06
CA LYS A 12 -8.78 5.89 30.40
C LYS A 12 -7.55 6.78 30.54
N LEU A 13 -6.43 6.43 29.89
CA LEU A 13 -5.21 7.25 29.94
C LEU A 13 -5.34 8.50 29.10
N ALA A 14 -5.94 8.39 27.91
CA ALA A 14 -6.22 9.51 27.04
C ALA A 14 -7.18 10.51 27.71
N LEU A 15 -8.28 10.07 28.30
CA LEU A 15 -9.21 10.96 29.02
C LEU A 15 -8.58 11.64 30.26
N LYS A 16 -7.44 11.15 30.76
CA LYS A 16 -6.64 11.81 31.81
C LYS A 16 -5.65 12.84 31.28
N GLY A 17 -5.73 13.20 30.00
CA GLY A 17 -4.83 14.17 29.35
C GLY A 17 -3.42 13.65 29.11
N LYS A 18 -3.19 12.32 29.12
CA LYS A 18 -1.87 11.75 28.83
C LYS A 18 -1.68 11.54 27.34
N ASN A 19 -0.48 11.82 26.84
CA ASN A 19 -0.06 11.33 25.54
C ASN A 19 0.05 9.80 25.60
N VAL A 20 -0.41 9.11 24.56
CA VAL A 20 -0.45 7.64 24.54
C VAL A 20 0.11 7.12 23.22
N LEU A 21 1.09 6.22 23.32
CA LEU A 21 1.55 5.41 22.20
C LEU A 21 0.95 4.02 22.32
N VAL A 22 0.14 3.63 21.35
CA VAL A 22 -0.47 2.31 21.30
C VAL A 22 0.29 1.44 20.30
N ASP A 23 0.98 0.46 20.84
CA ASP A 23 1.71 -0.57 20.09
C ASP A 23 0.80 -1.81 19.94
N ALA A 24 -0.01 -1.78 18.89
CA ALA A 24 -1.07 -2.74 18.67
C ALA A 24 -0.58 -3.96 17.88
N CYS A 25 -1.24 -5.11 18.02
CA CYS A 25 -1.06 -6.24 17.11
C CYS A 25 -2.08 -6.22 15.95
N ILE A 26 -1.82 -7.01 14.91
CA ILE A 26 -2.72 -7.20 13.77
C ILE A 26 -4.13 -7.62 14.22
N GLY A 27 -5.16 -6.97 13.67
CA GLY A 27 -6.57 -7.28 13.97
C GLY A 27 -7.00 -6.98 15.41
N SER A 28 -6.29 -6.09 16.13
CA SER A 28 -6.62 -5.73 17.52
C SER A 28 -7.70 -4.66 17.68
N GLY A 29 -8.26 -4.15 16.58
CA GLY A 29 -9.25 -3.06 16.61
C GLY A 29 -8.61 -1.70 16.91
N LYS A 30 -7.56 -1.35 16.17
CA LYS A 30 -6.84 -0.05 16.26
C LYS A 30 -7.79 1.11 15.97
N THR A 31 -8.40 1.13 14.79
CA THR A 31 -9.39 2.13 14.40
C THR A 31 -10.60 2.13 15.34
N THR A 32 -11.05 0.96 15.80
CA THR A 32 -12.11 0.85 16.81
C THR A 32 -11.78 1.57 18.12
N VAL A 33 -10.55 1.43 18.63
CA VAL A 33 -10.19 2.11 19.88
C VAL A 33 -10.13 3.63 19.71
N ILE A 34 -9.70 4.11 18.53
CA ILE A 34 -9.71 5.54 18.21
C ILE A 34 -11.16 6.04 18.08
N GLN A 35 -12.01 5.36 17.31
CA GLN A 35 -13.43 5.72 17.14
C GLN A 35 -14.17 5.75 18.49
N ALA A 36 -13.94 4.76 19.36
CA ALA A 36 -14.50 4.77 20.70
C ALA A 36 -13.97 5.94 21.53
N LEU A 37 -12.67 6.24 21.45
CA LEU A 37 -12.07 7.38 22.14
C LEU A 37 -12.66 8.72 21.68
N CYS A 38 -12.87 8.92 20.36
CA CYS A 38 -13.50 10.12 19.81
C CYS A 38 -14.87 10.39 20.43
N ASN A 39 -15.68 9.34 20.61
CA ASN A 39 -17.02 9.43 21.17
C ASN A 39 -17.03 9.62 22.70
N GLU A 40 -15.94 9.33 23.39
CA GLU A 40 -15.82 9.43 24.86
C GLU A 40 -15.19 10.77 25.31
N PHE A 41 -14.53 11.49 24.42
CA PHE A 41 -14.00 12.81 24.75
C PHE A 41 -15.14 13.82 24.99
N PRO A 42 -14.98 14.76 25.94
CA PRO A 42 -15.96 15.83 26.15
C PRO A 42 -16.15 16.70 24.92
N SER A 43 -17.36 17.20 24.70
CA SER A 43 -17.69 18.12 23.60
C SER A 43 -16.93 19.44 23.65
N SER A 44 -16.34 19.80 24.79
CA SER A 44 -15.49 20.99 24.95
C SER A 44 -14.09 20.86 24.35
N LYS A 45 -13.71 19.68 23.83
CA LYS A 45 -12.41 19.43 23.22
C LYS A 45 -12.49 19.51 21.70
N ASN A 46 -11.60 20.27 21.06
CA ASN A 46 -11.46 20.23 19.61
C ASN A 46 -10.50 19.11 19.20
N ILE A 47 -10.99 18.13 18.43
CA ILE A 47 -10.24 16.91 18.13
C ILE A 47 -9.93 16.84 16.64
N LEU A 48 -8.66 16.63 16.30
CA LEU A 48 -8.23 16.28 14.95
C LEU A 48 -7.88 14.79 14.91
N TYR A 49 -8.62 14.01 14.13
CA TYR A 49 -8.31 12.63 13.84
C TYR A 49 -7.76 12.49 12.41
N LEU A 50 -6.48 12.12 12.31
CA LEU A 50 -5.79 11.83 11.05
C LEU A 50 -5.75 10.32 10.77
N THR A 51 -6.46 9.89 9.73
CA THR A 51 -6.45 8.53 9.20
C THR A 51 -5.35 8.34 8.16
N TYR A 52 -4.95 7.09 7.99
CA TYR A 52 -3.95 6.70 6.98
C TYR A 52 -4.44 6.89 5.54
N ASN A 53 -5.67 6.46 5.25
CA ASN A 53 -6.25 6.49 3.91
C ASN A 53 -7.70 6.99 3.88
N THR A 54 -8.20 7.21 2.66
CA THR A 54 -9.55 7.73 2.39
C THR A 54 -10.66 6.77 2.85
N LEU A 55 -10.49 5.46 2.68
CA LEU A 55 -11.49 4.48 3.12
C LEU A 55 -11.68 4.50 4.64
N LEU A 56 -10.58 4.53 5.41
CA LEU A 56 -10.63 4.65 6.87
C LEU A 56 -11.23 5.99 7.31
N LYS A 57 -11.00 7.06 6.54
CA LYS A 57 -11.63 8.37 6.79
C LYS A 57 -13.16 8.26 6.70
N ILE A 58 -13.67 7.69 5.60
CA ILE A 58 -15.11 7.53 5.37
C ILE A 58 -15.74 6.64 6.46
N ASP A 59 -15.13 5.47 6.76
CA ASP A 59 -15.60 4.58 7.83
C ASP A 59 -15.65 5.27 9.20
N ALA A 60 -14.62 6.07 9.52
CA ALA A 60 -14.56 6.82 10.76
C ALA A 60 -15.61 7.94 10.83
N GLN A 61 -15.82 8.69 9.74
CA GLN A 61 -16.87 9.72 9.65
C GLN A 61 -18.26 9.12 9.88
N ASN A 62 -18.54 7.93 9.36
CA ASN A 62 -19.83 7.26 9.55
C ASN A 62 -20.07 6.76 10.98
N LYS A 63 -19.01 6.48 11.76
CA LYS A 63 -19.10 5.87 13.10
C LYS A 63 -18.93 6.84 14.25
N ILE A 64 -18.25 7.96 14.03
CA ILE A 64 -18.05 9.00 15.04
C ILE A 64 -19.28 9.90 15.04
N LYS A 65 -19.89 10.07 16.22
CA LYS A 65 -21.14 10.84 16.38
C LYS A 65 -20.92 12.24 16.95
N ASN A 66 -19.70 12.51 17.41
CA ASN A 66 -19.35 13.76 18.06
C ASN A 66 -18.95 14.81 17.01
N ASP A 67 -19.66 15.94 17.00
CA ASP A 67 -19.45 17.03 16.03
C ASP A 67 -18.15 17.81 16.28
N ASN A 68 -17.55 17.69 17.47
CA ASN A 68 -16.27 18.31 17.83
C ASN A 68 -15.03 17.54 17.31
N VAL A 69 -15.23 16.57 16.40
CA VAL A 69 -14.17 15.74 15.83
C VAL A 69 -14.04 15.99 14.33
N ILE A 70 -12.91 16.55 13.93
CA ILE A 70 -12.53 16.64 12.51
C ILE A 70 -11.82 15.36 12.12
N VAL A 71 -12.46 14.57 11.26
CA VAL A 71 -11.90 13.34 10.71
C VAL A 71 -11.40 13.61 9.29
N GLN A 72 -10.08 13.51 9.10
CA GLN A 72 -9.44 13.66 7.80
C GLN A 72 -8.35 12.61 7.60
N ASN A 73 -7.94 12.37 6.35
CA ASN A 73 -6.64 11.75 6.10
C ASN A 73 -5.58 12.86 5.93
N TYR A 74 -4.29 12.54 5.95
CA TYR A 74 -3.22 13.56 5.91
C TYR A 74 -3.31 14.50 4.70
N HIS A 75 -3.58 13.97 3.51
CA HIS A 75 -3.67 14.78 2.28
C HIS A 75 -4.94 15.62 2.25
N GLY A 76 -6.07 15.06 2.69
CA GLY A 76 -7.35 15.74 2.78
C GLY A 76 -7.34 16.88 3.79
N PHE A 77 -6.60 16.72 4.90
CA PHE A 77 -6.36 17.81 5.84
C PHE A 77 -5.58 18.95 5.17
N ALA A 78 -4.43 18.66 4.57
CA ALA A 78 -3.64 19.66 3.86
C ALA A 78 -4.43 20.34 2.73
N LYS A 79 -5.19 19.55 1.94
CA LYS A 79 -6.05 20.05 0.86
C LYS A 79 -7.11 21.01 1.39
N SER A 80 -7.81 20.63 2.47
CA SER A 80 -8.84 21.47 3.09
C SER A 80 -8.29 22.81 3.57
N MET A 81 -7.05 22.85 4.10
CA MET A 81 -6.43 24.11 4.53
C MET A 81 -6.04 24.99 3.33
N LEU A 82 -5.56 24.39 2.24
CA LEU A 82 -5.23 25.10 0.99
C LEU A 82 -6.47 25.66 0.30
N ASP A 83 -7.55 24.89 0.26
CA ASP A 83 -8.82 25.29 -0.37
C ASP A 83 -9.45 26.48 0.35
N GLN A 84 -9.33 26.56 1.68
CA GLN A 84 -9.76 27.73 2.46
C GLN A 84 -9.02 29.02 2.08
N GLN A 85 -7.82 28.90 1.49
CA GLN A 85 -7.00 30.01 1.01
C GLN A 85 -7.08 30.18 -0.52
N SER A 86 -7.95 29.42 -1.21
CA SER A 86 -8.07 29.40 -2.67
C SER A 86 -6.74 29.08 -3.40
N ILE A 87 -5.88 28.27 -2.79
CA ILE A 87 -4.59 27.88 -3.38
C ILE A 87 -4.78 26.65 -4.29
N ASN A 88 -4.36 26.77 -5.56
CA ASN A 88 -4.48 25.69 -6.53
C ASN A 88 -3.45 24.57 -6.26
N THR A 89 -3.90 23.32 -6.31
CA THR A 89 -3.08 22.12 -6.04
C THR A 89 -2.94 21.19 -7.25
N SER A 90 -3.29 21.64 -8.46
CA SER A 90 -3.47 20.77 -9.64
C SER A 90 -2.22 19.98 -10.08
N TYR A 91 -1.01 20.43 -9.72
CA TYR A 91 0.23 19.89 -10.30
C TYR A 91 1.32 19.48 -9.27
N GLY A 92 0.96 19.27 -7.99
CA GLY A 92 1.95 18.94 -6.96
C GLY A 92 1.42 18.12 -5.79
N ASP A 93 2.35 17.58 -4.99
CA ASP A 93 2.02 16.93 -3.72
C ASP A 93 1.38 17.96 -2.78
N VAL A 94 0.12 17.72 -2.42
CA VAL A 94 -0.71 18.63 -1.61
C VAL A 94 -0.05 18.95 -0.26
N ILE A 95 0.57 17.97 0.39
CA ILE A 95 1.22 18.18 1.69
C ILE A 95 2.43 19.08 1.51
N LYS A 96 3.20 18.88 0.43
CA LYS A 96 4.33 19.77 0.12
C LYS A 96 3.86 21.20 -0.11
N ILE A 97 2.86 21.41 -0.97
CA ILE A 97 2.32 22.75 -1.24
C ILE A 97 1.85 23.40 0.06
N PHE A 98 1.16 22.67 0.92
CA PHE A 98 0.76 23.17 2.23
C PHE A 98 1.95 23.59 3.09
N LEU A 99 3.02 22.79 3.15
CA LEU A 99 4.21 23.08 3.96
C LEU A 99 5.01 24.30 3.43
N ASP A 100 4.99 24.52 2.12
CA ASP A 100 5.65 25.65 1.45
C ASP A 100 4.91 26.98 1.69
N HIS A 101 3.67 26.93 2.21
CA HIS A 101 2.89 28.12 2.57
C HIS A 101 2.79 28.26 4.10
N ASP A 102 2.67 29.51 4.55
CA ASP A 102 2.41 29.81 5.95
C ASP A 102 0.90 29.84 6.22
N ILE A 103 0.30 28.66 6.26
CA ILE A 103 -1.14 28.48 6.49
C ILE A 103 -1.34 28.03 7.95
N SER A 104 -2.34 28.63 8.61
CA SER A 104 -2.75 28.19 9.95
C SER A 104 -3.41 26.81 9.87
N VAL A 105 -3.02 25.90 10.77
CA VAL A 105 -3.66 24.58 10.91
C VAL A 105 -4.95 24.63 11.74
N GLY A 106 -5.31 25.79 12.30
CA GLY A 106 -6.38 25.90 13.29
C GLY A 106 -5.98 25.43 14.69
N THR A 107 -6.95 25.39 15.60
CA THR A 107 -6.73 25.06 17.01
C THR A 107 -7.29 23.69 17.37
N PHE A 108 -6.48 22.86 18.01
CA PHE A 108 -6.84 21.51 18.44
C PHE A 108 -6.32 21.20 19.84
N ASP A 109 -7.18 20.62 20.67
CA ASP A 109 -6.82 20.11 21.98
C ASP A 109 -6.21 18.72 21.92
N VAL A 110 -6.67 17.90 20.96
CA VAL A 110 -6.31 16.49 20.85
C VAL A 110 -6.02 16.12 19.40
N LEU A 111 -4.88 15.47 19.17
CA LEU A 111 -4.48 14.87 17.91
C LEU A 111 -4.48 13.34 18.03
N LEU A 112 -5.28 12.70 17.18
CA LEU A 112 -5.37 11.25 17.06
C LEU A 112 -4.72 10.81 15.75
N ILE A 113 -3.77 9.88 15.82
CA ILE A 113 -2.98 9.40 14.68
C ILE A 113 -3.21 7.90 14.51
N ASP A 114 -3.74 7.48 13.36
CA ASP A 114 -3.81 6.05 12.99
C ASP A 114 -2.57 5.61 12.19
N GLU A 115 -2.27 4.31 12.25
CA GLU A 115 -1.15 3.66 11.57
C GLU A 115 0.18 4.44 11.60
N TYR A 116 0.63 4.87 12.80
CA TYR A 116 1.81 5.73 12.94
C TYR A 116 3.08 5.17 12.26
N GLN A 117 3.19 3.85 12.08
CA GLN A 117 4.34 3.21 11.46
C GLN A 117 4.53 3.59 9.99
N ASP A 118 3.49 4.13 9.34
CA ASP A 118 3.50 4.55 7.94
C ASP A 118 3.74 6.05 7.75
N ILE A 119 4.07 6.78 8.81
CA ILE A 119 4.44 8.19 8.71
C ILE A 119 5.70 8.32 7.84
N ALA A 120 5.53 8.97 6.69
CA ALA A 120 6.60 9.35 5.77
C ALA A 120 7.14 10.75 6.10
N PHE A 121 8.22 11.15 5.42
CA PHE A 121 8.89 12.43 5.71
C PHE A 121 7.97 13.65 5.62
N LEU A 122 7.21 13.84 4.54
CA LEU A 122 6.30 14.99 4.42
C LEU A 122 5.19 14.97 5.49
N ILE A 123 4.65 13.80 5.80
CA ILE A 123 3.66 13.63 6.87
C ILE A 123 4.27 14.03 8.23
N SER A 124 5.53 13.68 8.48
CA SER A 124 6.22 14.07 9.72
C SER A 124 6.35 15.60 9.86
N LEU A 125 6.64 16.30 8.76
CA LEU A 125 6.70 17.77 8.77
C LEU A 125 5.32 18.40 8.98
N LEU A 126 4.28 17.84 8.37
CA LEU A 126 2.89 18.26 8.60
C LEU A 126 2.50 18.12 10.08
N LEU A 127 2.82 16.98 10.69
CA LEU A 127 2.56 16.72 12.11
C LEU A 127 3.32 17.69 13.02
N GLU A 128 4.59 17.98 12.72
CA GLU A 128 5.38 18.98 13.45
C GLU A 128 4.80 20.39 13.30
N ARG A 129 4.31 20.78 12.11
CA ARG A 129 3.60 22.07 11.90
C ARG A 129 2.35 22.15 12.76
N ILE A 130 1.52 21.09 12.79
CA ILE A 130 0.31 21.03 13.63
C ILE A 130 0.67 21.20 15.10
N LYS A 131 1.66 20.46 15.60
CA LYS A 131 2.09 20.52 17.00
C LYS A 131 2.72 21.87 17.38
N THR A 132 3.49 22.48 16.48
CA THR A 132 4.13 23.78 16.72
C THR A 132 3.09 24.89 16.89
N GLN A 133 2.03 24.90 16.08
CA GLN A 133 0.93 25.86 16.22
C GLN A 133 -0.05 25.49 17.36
N ASN A 134 0.01 24.27 17.88
CA ASN A 134 -0.80 23.79 19.01
C ASN A 134 0.10 23.22 20.13
N PRO A 135 0.86 24.05 20.86
CA PRO A 135 1.95 23.59 21.74
C PRO A 135 1.49 22.71 22.91
N ASN A 136 0.24 22.82 23.33
CA ASN A 136 -0.37 22.04 24.42
C ASN A 136 -1.20 20.85 23.93
N ILE A 137 -1.15 20.52 22.64
CA ILE A 137 -1.95 19.45 22.06
C ILE A 137 -1.63 18.11 22.71
N GLN A 138 -2.68 17.40 23.13
CA GLN A 138 -2.57 16.02 23.57
C GLN A 138 -2.48 15.11 22.34
N ILE A 139 -1.60 14.11 22.37
CA ILE A 139 -1.37 13.23 21.21
C ILE A 139 -1.61 11.77 21.59
N VAL A 140 -2.47 11.08 20.84
CA VAL A 140 -2.65 9.63 20.91
C VAL A 140 -2.32 9.04 19.54
N ALA A 141 -1.26 8.23 19.49
CA ALA A 141 -0.83 7.56 18.27
C ALA A 141 -1.06 6.05 18.39
N VAL A 142 -1.72 5.46 17.40
CA VAL A 142 -2.02 4.03 17.34
C VAL A 142 -1.41 3.44 16.09
N GLY A 143 -0.78 2.27 16.21
CA GLY A 143 -0.13 1.63 15.07
C GLY A 143 0.52 0.32 15.46
N ASP A 144 1.21 -0.29 14.51
CA ASP A 144 1.95 -1.53 14.68
C ASP A 144 3.23 -1.48 13.85
N ILE A 145 4.38 -1.32 14.50
CA ILE A 145 5.66 -1.18 13.80
C ILE A 145 6.06 -2.47 13.08
N GLU A 146 5.59 -3.62 13.54
CA GLU A 146 5.72 -4.92 12.89
C GLU A 146 4.80 -5.07 11.65
N GLN A 147 3.95 -4.08 11.37
CA GLN A 147 3.18 -3.97 10.12
C GLN A 147 3.72 -2.88 9.18
N LYS A 148 4.92 -2.34 9.41
CA LYS A 148 5.58 -1.47 8.42
C LYS A 148 6.03 -2.31 7.22
N ILE A 149 5.49 -2.04 6.04
CA ILE A 149 5.75 -2.81 4.80
C ILE A 149 6.39 -1.97 3.67
N TYR A 150 6.60 -0.68 3.90
CA TYR A 150 7.28 0.22 2.98
C TYR A 150 8.46 0.90 3.66
N ASP A 151 9.53 1.11 2.90
CA ASP A 151 10.74 1.80 3.37
C ASP A 151 11.23 2.83 2.35
N ASN A 152 10.28 3.64 1.86
CA ASN A 152 10.52 4.68 0.85
C ASN A 152 10.95 6.03 1.46
N THR A 153 11.29 6.05 2.75
CA THR A 153 11.64 7.26 3.50
C THR A 153 12.93 7.06 4.29
N LYS A 154 13.76 8.11 4.35
CA LYS A 154 14.94 8.18 5.24
C LYS A 154 14.53 8.38 6.71
N LEU A 155 13.25 8.62 6.99
CA LEU A 155 12.73 8.87 8.34
C LEU A 155 12.72 7.57 9.18
N ASN A 156 13.41 7.60 10.32
CA ASN A 156 13.24 6.60 11.36
C ASN A 156 11.95 6.89 12.14
N VAL A 157 10.85 6.21 11.76
CA VAL A 157 9.53 6.44 12.36
C VAL A 157 9.47 6.14 13.86
N LYS A 158 10.26 5.18 14.38
CA LYS A 158 10.31 4.87 15.82
C LYS A 158 10.89 6.06 16.59
N SER A 159 12.00 6.62 16.11
CA SER A 159 12.63 7.78 16.73
C SER A 159 11.77 9.03 16.60
N PHE A 160 11.16 9.24 15.43
CA PHE A 160 10.25 10.35 15.20
C PHE A 160 9.07 10.32 16.18
N ILE A 161 8.33 9.20 16.26
CA ILE A 161 7.11 9.14 17.06
C ILE A 161 7.40 9.30 18.56
N ASP A 162 8.52 8.74 19.03
CA ASP A 162 8.97 8.87 20.43
C ASP A 162 9.23 10.35 20.79
N LYS A 163 10.00 11.06 19.95
CA LYS A 163 10.26 12.50 20.12
C LYS A 163 8.98 13.32 19.98
N PHE A 164 8.14 13.01 18.99
CA PHE A 164 6.93 13.74 18.68
C PHE A 164 5.91 13.67 19.83
N LEU A 165 5.81 12.54 20.53
CA LEU A 165 4.93 12.38 21.69
C LEU A 165 5.49 13.01 22.98
N GLY A 166 6.82 13.12 23.11
CA GLY A 166 7.46 13.63 24.33
C GLY A 166 7.23 12.69 25.53
N SER A 167 6.62 13.19 26.61
CA SER A 167 6.26 12.33 27.74
C SER A 167 4.95 11.59 27.48
N TYR A 168 5.01 10.27 27.27
CA TYR A 168 3.83 9.45 26.96
C TYR A 168 3.74 8.15 27.77
N LYS A 169 2.57 7.51 27.71
CA LYS A 169 2.35 6.14 28.20
C LYS A 169 2.26 5.17 27.03
N LYS A 170 3.11 4.14 27.03
CA LYS A 170 3.04 3.05 26.05
C LYS A 170 2.05 1.98 26.50
N ILE A 171 1.12 1.59 25.63
CA ILE A 171 0.17 0.49 25.86
C ILE A 171 0.22 -0.47 24.68
N SER A 172 0.22 -1.77 24.96
CA SER A 172 0.14 -2.80 23.92
C SER A 172 -1.27 -3.36 23.81
N LEU A 173 -1.77 -3.51 22.58
CA LEU A 173 -2.97 -4.28 22.30
C LEU A 173 -2.55 -5.65 21.79
N THR A 174 -2.80 -6.71 22.56
CA THR A 174 -2.29 -8.06 22.27
C THR A 174 -3.36 -9.01 21.76
N VAL A 175 -4.63 -8.68 21.92
CA VAL A 175 -5.76 -9.50 21.46
C VAL A 175 -6.04 -9.24 19.98
N SER A 176 -5.95 -10.27 19.14
CA SER A 176 -6.34 -10.23 17.73
C SER A 176 -7.71 -10.87 17.54
N PHE A 177 -8.67 -10.08 17.06
CA PHE A 177 -10.02 -10.53 16.74
C PHE A 177 -10.14 -11.15 15.35
N ARG A 178 -9.04 -11.23 14.60
CA ARG A 178 -9.08 -11.63 13.20
C ARG A 178 -8.83 -13.11 12.98
N MET A 179 -7.93 -13.71 13.74
CA MET A 179 -7.36 -15.01 13.42
C MET A 179 -7.42 -15.99 14.60
N PRO A 180 -7.30 -17.30 14.35
CA PRO A 180 -7.36 -18.31 15.39
C PRO A 180 -6.10 -18.30 16.25
N LYS A 181 -6.19 -18.96 17.41
CA LYS A 181 -5.13 -18.97 18.44
C LYS A 181 -3.79 -19.47 17.91
N TYR A 182 -3.76 -20.55 17.11
CA TYR A 182 -2.51 -21.14 16.62
C TYR A 182 -1.83 -20.23 15.59
N HIS A 183 -2.59 -19.68 14.65
CA HIS A 183 -2.08 -18.78 13.60
C HIS A 183 -1.56 -17.47 14.20
N ALA A 184 -2.29 -16.89 15.14
CA ALA A 184 -1.82 -15.74 15.92
C ALA A 184 -0.51 -16.03 16.65
N LYS A 185 -0.38 -17.21 17.25
CA LYS A 185 0.85 -17.60 17.97
C LYS A 185 2.03 -17.76 17.01
N MET A 186 1.80 -18.29 15.81
CA MET A 186 2.81 -18.41 14.75
C MET A 186 3.30 -17.02 14.31
N LEU A 187 2.39 -16.14 13.89
CA LEU A 187 2.74 -14.77 13.51
C LEU A 187 3.41 -14.00 14.67
N GLY A 188 2.96 -14.22 15.90
CA GLY A 188 3.59 -13.63 17.09
C GLY A 188 5.04 -14.08 17.31
N ARG A 189 5.40 -15.33 16.99
CA ARG A 189 6.79 -15.81 17.05
C ARG A 189 7.64 -15.15 15.95
N ILE A 190 7.13 -15.09 14.73
CA ILE A 190 7.81 -14.45 13.58
C ILE A 190 8.10 -12.96 13.86
N TRP A 191 7.11 -12.25 14.40
CA TRP A 191 7.24 -10.84 14.76
C TRP A 191 7.90 -10.58 16.11
N LYS A 192 8.22 -11.62 16.88
CA LYS A 192 8.74 -11.51 18.26
C LYS A 192 7.82 -10.66 19.15
N LYS A 193 6.50 -10.82 18.98
CA LYS A 193 5.44 -10.05 19.63
C LYS A 193 4.36 -10.97 20.19
N ARG A 194 3.77 -10.59 21.33
CA ARG A 194 2.66 -11.34 21.91
C ARG A 194 1.36 -11.06 21.14
N ILE A 195 0.81 -12.09 20.49
CA ILE A 195 -0.48 -12.01 19.78
C ILE A 195 -1.39 -13.14 20.29
N LYS A 196 -2.57 -12.77 20.80
CA LYS A 196 -3.61 -13.69 21.27
C LYS A 196 -4.78 -13.67 20.30
N GLY A 197 -4.83 -14.65 19.40
CA GLY A 197 -5.96 -14.86 18.50
C GLY A 197 -7.20 -15.35 19.25
N VAL A 198 -8.35 -14.72 18.99
CA VAL A 198 -9.65 -15.09 19.60
C VAL A 198 -10.73 -15.44 18.58
N ASN A 199 -10.46 -15.32 17.28
CA ASN A 199 -11.42 -15.70 16.24
C ASN A 199 -11.43 -17.22 16.04
N LYS A 200 -12.43 -17.90 16.58
CA LYS A 200 -12.60 -19.35 16.42
C LYS A 200 -13.17 -19.75 15.05
N ASN A 201 -13.76 -18.80 14.33
CA ASN A 201 -14.44 -19.06 13.06
C ASN A 201 -13.48 -18.95 11.88
N CYS A 202 -12.30 -18.34 12.07
CA CYS A 202 -11.30 -18.21 11.03
C CYS A 202 -10.56 -19.53 10.79
N GLN A 203 -10.64 -20.05 9.56
CA GLN A 203 -10.01 -21.29 9.10
C GLN A 203 -8.73 -20.99 8.30
N ILE A 204 -7.68 -21.79 8.51
CA ILE A 204 -6.48 -21.75 7.67
C ILE A 204 -6.43 -23.04 6.86
N GLU A 205 -6.37 -22.92 5.55
CA GLU A 205 -6.44 -24.03 4.60
C GLU A 205 -5.32 -23.95 3.55
N TYR A 206 -5.05 -25.10 2.93
CA TYR A 206 -4.11 -25.25 1.83
C TYR A 206 -4.86 -25.92 0.69
N MET A 207 -4.74 -25.36 -0.51
CA MET A 207 -5.45 -25.86 -1.69
C MET A 207 -4.57 -25.79 -2.93
N ASP A 208 -4.72 -26.76 -3.81
CA ASP A 208 -4.13 -26.70 -5.15
C ASP A 208 -4.89 -25.71 -6.06
N LEU A 209 -4.34 -25.46 -7.24
CA LEU A 209 -4.87 -24.47 -8.17
C LEU A 209 -6.29 -24.80 -8.69
N ASP A 210 -6.63 -26.08 -8.86
CA ASP A 210 -7.92 -26.49 -9.40
C ASP A 210 -9.01 -26.46 -8.31
N GLN A 211 -8.65 -26.84 -7.09
CA GLN A 211 -9.49 -26.63 -5.90
C GLN A 211 -9.82 -25.14 -5.70
N ILE A 212 -8.84 -24.25 -5.86
CA ILE A 212 -9.05 -22.80 -5.75
C ILE A 212 -10.02 -22.28 -6.82
N LYS A 213 -9.88 -22.73 -8.07
CA LYS A 213 -10.80 -22.33 -9.15
C LYS A 213 -12.24 -22.73 -8.82
N GLU A 214 -12.44 -23.99 -8.43
CA GLU A 214 -13.77 -24.49 -8.09
C GLU A 214 -14.33 -23.77 -6.87
N PHE A 215 -13.52 -23.58 -5.82
CA PHE A 215 -13.92 -22.91 -4.60
C PHE A 215 -14.35 -21.46 -4.86
N LEU A 216 -13.52 -20.66 -5.52
CA LEU A 216 -13.78 -19.24 -5.78
C LEU A 216 -14.96 -19.03 -6.74
N SER A 217 -15.21 -19.96 -7.67
CA SER A 217 -16.33 -19.88 -8.61
C SER A 217 -17.71 -19.86 -7.94
N LYS A 218 -17.77 -20.30 -6.67
CA LYS A 218 -18.99 -20.44 -5.86
C LYS A 218 -19.14 -19.33 -4.80
N GLN A 219 -18.20 -18.38 -4.73
CA GLN A 219 -18.21 -17.32 -3.72
C GLN A 219 -18.77 -16.02 -4.28
N GLU A 220 -19.30 -15.19 -3.39
CA GLU A 220 -19.67 -13.81 -3.71
C GLU A 220 -18.41 -12.97 -3.97
N PRO A 221 -18.32 -12.20 -5.07
CA PRO A 221 -17.14 -11.40 -5.38
C PRO A 221 -16.72 -10.48 -4.23
N SER A 222 -17.68 -9.84 -3.56
CA SER A 222 -17.45 -8.95 -2.43
C SER A 222 -16.67 -9.59 -1.28
N ASP A 223 -16.66 -10.92 -1.20
CA ASP A 223 -16.04 -11.65 -0.09
C ASP A 223 -14.59 -12.07 -0.40
N ILE A 224 -14.11 -11.84 -1.62
CA ILE A 224 -12.87 -12.41 -2.14
C ILE A 224 -11.73 -11.38 -2.15
N LEU A 225 -10.62 -11.74 -1.51
CA LEU A 225 -9.33 -11.10 -1.66
C LEU A 225 -8.28 -12.12 -2.10
N CYS A 226 -7.75 -11.96 -3.31
CA CYS A 226 -6.66 -12.74 -3.85
C CYS A 226 -5.35 -11.94 -3.82
N LEU A 227 -4.32 -12.51 -3.21
CA LEU A 227 -3.02 -11.89 -3.01
C LEU A 227 -1.94 -12.70 -3.71
N GLY A 228 -1.13 -12.09 -4.58
CA GLY A 228 -0.09 -12.82 -5.30
C GLY A 228 0.69 -11.99 -6.30
N LYS A 229 1.51 -12.62 -7.13
CA LYS A 229 2.10 -11.95 -8.28
C LYS A 229 1.01 -11.66 -9.31
N ASN A 230 1.04 -10.49 -9.94
CA ASN A 230 0.10 -10.12 -11.02
C ASN A 230 0.25 -10.97 -12.30
N HIS A 231 1.11 -11.99 -12.28
CA HIS A 231 1.29 -12.96 -13.34
C HIS A 231 1.48 -14.35 -12.71
N GLY A 232 1.08 -15.41 -13.40
CA GLY A 232 1.28 -16.79 -12.96
C GLY A 232 -0.01 -17.41 -12.44
N GLN A 233 0.01 -18.01 -11.24
CA GLN A 233 -1.12 -18.77 -10.72
C GLN A 233 -2.36 -17.89 -10.49
N MET A 234 -2.19 -16.73 -9.83
CA MET A 234 -3.29 -15.80 -9.55
C MET A 234 -3.96 -15.31 -10.84
N SER A 235 -3.18 -14.92 -11.86
CA SER A 235 -3.74 -14.47 -13.16
C SER A 235 -4.43 -15.60 -13.91
N LYS A 236 -3.95 -16.85 -13.80
CA LYS A 236 -4.63 -18.02 -14.39
C LYS A 236 -5.99 -18.29 -13.76
N VAL A 237 -6.11 -18.12 -12.44
CA VAL A 237 -7.39 -18.25 -11.73
C VAL A 237 -8.33 -17.12 -12.12
N LEU A 238 -7.84 -15.88 -12.11
CA LEU A 238 -8.63 -14.72 -12.54
C LEU A 238 -9.19 -14.92 -13.96
N ASN A 239 -8.34 -15.26 -14.94
CA ASN A 239 -8.77 -15.51 -16.31
C ASN A 239 -9.77 -16.66 -16.41
N TYR A 240 -9.63 -17.70 -15.59
CA TYR A 240 -10.60 -18.81 -15.54
C TYR A 240 -11.96 -18.33 -15.03
N LEU A 241 -11.99 -17.53 -13.96
CA LEU A 241 -13.23 -16.99 -13.39
C LEU A 241 -13.92 -16.06 -14.41
N GLU A 242 -13.17 -15.18 -15.06
CA GLU A 242 -13.72 -14.27 -16.08
C GLU A 242 -14.16 -15.00 -17.35
N ASP A 243 -13.52 -16.10 -17.75
CA ASP A 243 -13.90 -16.88 -18.94
C ASP A 243 -15.11 -17.81 -18.67
N LYS A 244 -15.08 -18.56 -17.57
CA LYS A 244 -16.09 -19.59 -17.27
C LYS A 244 -17.25 -19.08 -16.42
N HIS A 245 -17.05 -18.02 -15.65
CA HIS A 245 -18.02 -17.47 -14.70
C HIS A 245 -18.23 -15.96 -14.90
N TRP A 246 -18.19 -15.50 -16.16
CA TRP A 246 -18.26 -14.08 -16.53
C TRP A 246 -19.48 -13.32 -15.98
N HIS A 247 -20.60 -14.03 -15.76
CA HIS A 247 -21.82 -13.46 -15.20
C HIS A 247 -21.68 -13.06 -13.72
N ILE A 248 -20.69 -13.63 -13.02
CA ILE A 248 -20.35 -13.29 -11.63
C ILE A 248 -19.07 -12.45 -11.59
N PHE A 249 -18.07 -12.82 -12.40
CA PHE A 249 -16.73 -12.22 -12.42
C PHE A 249 -16.49 -11.50 -13.76
N ASN A 250 -16.57 -10.17 -13.74
CA ASN A 250 -16.35 -9.33 -14.91
C ASN A 250 -15.77 -7.98 -14.51
N LYS A 251 -15.61 -7.09 -15.48
CA LYS A 251 -15.02 -5.76 -15.29
C LYS A 251 -15.72 -4.89 -14.23
N ASP A 252 -16.98 -5.18 -13.89
CA ASP A 252 -17.73 -4.40 -12.90
C ASP A 252 -17.67 -5.04 -11.51
N THR A 253 -17.35 -6.33 -11.41
CA THR A 253 -17.31 -7.10 -10.16
C THR A 253 -15.91 -7.58 -9.76
N VAL A 254 -14.88 -7.29 -10.57
CA VAL A 254 -13.51 -7.69 -10.28
C VAL A 254 -12.54 -6.53 -10.47
N TYR A 255 -11.83 -6.21 -9.39
CA TYR A 255 -10.68 -5.33 -9.44
C TYR A 255 -9.39 -6.14 -9.49
N ALA A 256 -8.56 -5.88 -10.49
CA ALA A 256 -7.22 -6.47 -10.61
C ALA A 256 -6.16 -5.37 -10.62
N SER A 257 -5.24 -5.41 -9.65
CA SER A 257 -4.17 -4.42 -9.60
C SER A 257 -3.18 -4.61 -10.75
N ILE A 258 -2.82 -3.54 -11.42
CA ILE A 258 -1.91 -3.59 -12.56
C ILE A 258 -0.47 -3.73 -12.06
N GLY A 259 0.24 -4.74 -12.56
CA GLY A 259 1.65 -4.96 -12.28
C GLY A 259 2.52 -4.20 -13.27
N ASN A 260 3.34 -3.28 -12.78
CA ASN A 260 4.46 -2.67 -13.52
C ASN A 260 4.17 -1.57 -14.58
N ALA A 261 2.97 -1.00 -14.68
CA ALA A 261 2.83 0.32 -15.35
C ALA A 261 3.48 1.46 -14.54
N GLU A 262 3.73 1.24 -13.25
CA GLU A 262 4.24 2.24 -12.30
C GLU A 262 5.77 2.32 -12.20
N LYS A 263 6.54 1.56 -13.00
CA LYS A 263 8.01 1.71 -13.00
C LYS A 263 8.49 3.03 -13.61
N ASN A 264 7.65 3.66 -14.45
CA ASN A 264 7.95 4.96 -15.07
C ASN A 264 7.29 6.13 -14.32
N LEU A 265 6.37 5.86 -13.38
CA LEU A 265 5.82 6.86 -12.48
C LEU A 265 6.57 6.76 -11.16
N ASN A 266 7.49 7.69 -10.96
CA ASN A 266 8.30 7.88 -9.77
C ASN A 266 7.61 7.42 -8.46
N ARG A 267 8.14 6.37 -7.84
CA ARG A 267 7.76 5.88 -6.48
C ARG A 267 7.75 6.98 -5.41
N ALA A 268 8.44 8.09 -5.67
CA ALA A 268 8.49 9.30 -4.86
C ALA A 268 7.17 10.02 -4.67
N GLN A 269 6.24 9.92 -5.63
CA GLN A 269 5.04 10.78 -5.69
C GLN A 269 3.75 10.08 -5.30
N LYS A 270 3.78 8.76 -5.07
CA LYS A 270 2.61 8.09 -4.50
C LYS A 270 2.79 7.96 -2.99
N PRO A 271 2.04 8.73 -2.17
CA PRO A 271 1.73 8.28 -0.83
C PRO A 271 1.14 6.86 -0.90
N ALA A 272 1.13 6.18 0.23
CA ALA A 272 0.66 4.81 0.36
C ALA A 272 -0.88 4.69 0.23
N ILE A 273 -1.44 5.35 -0.77
CA ILE A 273 -2.80 5.20 -1.26
C ILE A 273 -2.65 4.27 -2.46
N SER A 274 -2.96 2.99 -2.26
CA SER A 274 -2.95 2.04 -3.38
C SER A 274 -3.93 2.52 -4.46
N ASP A 275 -3.63 2.29 -5.74
CA ASP A 275 -4.59 2.55 -6.83
C ASP A 275 -5.93 1.83 -6.63
N ALA A 276 -5.95 0.80 -5.77
CA ALA A 276 -7.17 0.13 -5.36
C ALA A 276 -8.03 1.04 -4.49
N GLU A 277 -7.45 1.82 -3.59
CA GLU A 277 -8.17 2.61 -2.58
C GLU A 277 -8.76 3.93 -3.10
N ASN A 278 -8.24 4.48 -4.19
CA ASN A 278 -8.87 5.63 -4.87
C ASN A 278 -9.96 5.20 -5.85
N ASN A 279 -10.00 3.91 -6.23
CA ASN A 279 -10.88 3.40 -7.28
C ASN A 279 -11.94 2.42 -6.77
N LEU A 280 -11.75 1.82 -5.59
CA LEU A 280 -12.72 0.95 -4.95
C LEU A 280 -13.65 1.79 -4.09
N ASP A 281 -14.92 1.84 -4.48
CA ASP A 281 -15.96 2.32 -3.59
C ASP A 281 -16.06 1.36 -2.38
N PRO A 282 -16.09 1.85 -1.12
CA PRO A 282 -16.37 1.00 0.03
C PRO A 282 -17.69 0.21 -0.07
N GLU A 283 -18.63 0.61 -0.94
CA GLU A 283 -19.88 -0.11 -1.24
C GLU A 283 -19.76 -1.11 -2.40
N GLU A 284 -18.65 -1.14 -3.13
CA GLU A 284 -18.49 -1.99 -4.30
C GLU A 284 -18.34 -3.47 -3.92
N LYS A 285 -19.28 -4.28 -4.43
CA LYS A 285 -19.34 -5.73 -4.29
C LYS A 285 -18.32 -6.42 -5.21
N THR A 286 -17.05 -6.06 -5.07
CA THR A 286 -15.98 -6.50 -5.98
C THR A 286 -15.01 -7.50 -5.34
N ALA A 287 -14.62 -8.49 -6.14
CA ALA A 287 -13.48 -9.35 -5.85
C ALA A 287 -12.18 -8.59 -6.13
N ILE A 288 -11.22 -8.70 -5.21
CA ILE A 288 -9.96 -7.96 -5.31
C ILE A 288 -8.81 -8.92 -5.60
N PHE A 289 -8.13 -8.75 -6.72
CA PHE A 289 -6.91 -9.45 -7.09
C PHE A 289 -5.73 -8.48 -7.04
N THR A 290 -4.81 -8.65 -6.09
CA THR A 290 -3.71 -7.70 -5.92
C THR A 290 -2.43 -8.32 -5.37
N THR A 291 -1.39 -7.50 -5.23
CA THR A 291 -0.10 -7.94 -4.69
C THR A 291 -0.09 -7.86 -3.17
N PHE A 292 0.90 -8.50 -2.55
CA PHE A 292 1.12 -8.36 -1.11
C PHE A 292 1.34 -6.88 -0.76
N ASP A 293 2.12 -6.17 -1.59
CA ASP A 293 2.49 -4.78 -1.38
C ASP A 293 1.25 -3.88 -1.36
N LYS A 294 0.24 -4.13 -2.20
CA LYS A 294 -1.02 -3.36 -2.27
C LYS A 294 -2.14 -3.92 -1.37
N SER A 295 -1.85 -4.93 -0.53
CA SER A 295 -2.86 -5.57 0.34
C SER A 295 -3.13 -4.82 1.65
N LYS A 296 -2.33 -3.79 1.98
CA LYS A 296 -2.45 -3.11 3.26
C LYS A 296 -3.76 -2.34 3.37
N GLY A 297 -4.40 -2.36 4.53
CA GLY A 297 -5.73 -1.79 4.73
C GLY A 297 -6.88 -2.63 4.14
N LEU A 298 -6.60 -3.59 3.24
CA LEU A 298 -7.63 -4.46 2.65
C LEU A 298 -7.92 -5.64 3.57
N GLU A 299 -9.21 -5.98 3.71
CA GLU A 299 -9.68 -7.14 4.47
C GLU A 299 -10.97 -7.67 3.85
N ARG A 300 -11.10 -9.00 3.79
CA ARG A 300 -12.28 -9.70 3.27
C ARG A 300 -12.57 -10.98 4.08
N PRO A 301 -13.80 -11.50 4.07
CA PRO A 301 -14.12 -12.81 4.62
C PRO A 301 -13.14 -13.89 4.16
N ILE A 302 -12.89 -13.96 2.84
CA ILE A 302 -12.02 -14.96 2.22
C ILE A 302 -10.76 -14.29 1.69
N CYS A 303 -9.59 -14.78 2.09
CA CYS A 303 -8.31 -14.37 1.54
C CYS A 303 -7.56 -15.58 0.96
N VAL A 304 -7.29 -15.55 -0.34
CA VAL A 304 -6.47 -16.56 -1.03
C VAL A 304 -5.09 -15.99 -1.31
N ILE A 305 -4.05 -16.68 -0.86
CA ILE A 305 -2.67 -16.23 -0.92
C ILE A 305 -1.91 -17.13 -1.88
N PHE A 306 -1.66 -16.61 -3.07
CA PHE A 306 -0.79 -17.20 -4.07
C PHE A 306 0.66 -16.86 -3.80
N ASP A 307 1.57 -17.70 -4.29
CA ASP A 307 3.01 -17.47 -4.22
C ASP A 307 3.58 -17.33 -2.81
N PHE A 308 2.92 -17.85 -1.76
CA PHE A 308 3.45 -17.87 -0.40
C PHE A 308 4.49 -18.99 -0.25
N THR A 309 5.58 -18.90 -1.01
CA THR A 309 6.56 -19.96 -1.18
C THR A 309 7.97 -19.51 -0.85
N GLU A 310 8.84 -20.46 -0.49
CA GLU A 310 10.25 -20.21 -0.22
C GLU A 310 10.95 -19.56 -1.42
N SER A 311 10.71 -20.05 -2.64
CA SER A 311 11.33 -19.48 -3.84
C SER A 311 10.97 -18.00 -4.01
N TYR A 312 9.71 -17.61 -3.72
CA TYR A 312 9.30 -16.23 -3.84
C TYR A 312 9.90 -15.36 -2.74
N TRP A 313 9.96 -15.87 -1.51
CA TRP A 313 10.61 -15.24 -0.38
C TRP A 313 12.08 -14.93 -0.67
N PHE A 314 12.88 -15.93 -1.05
CA PHE A 314 14.31 -15.75 -1.33
C PHE A 314 14.55 -14.82 -2.53
N ARG A 315 13.78 -14.96 -3.61
CA ARG A 315 13.86 -14.05 -4.77
C ARG A 315 13.56 -12.59 -4.40
N ARG A 316 12.70 -12.36 -3.40
CA ARG A 316 12.39 -11.01 -2.91
C ARG A 316 13.50 -10.49 -1.98
N LEU A 317 14.08 -11.36 -1.15
CA LEU A 317 15.21 -11.05 -0.28
C LEU A 317 16.50 -10.72 -1.04
N GLU A 318 16.80 -11.44 -2.14
CA GLU A 318 18.01 -11.23 -2.96
C GLU A 318 18.09 -9.84 -3.61
N LYS A 319 17.00 -9.07 -3.59
CA LYS A 319 17.03 -7.69 -4.10
C LYS A 319 17.91 -6.84 -3.18
N ILE A 320 18.90 -6.17 -3.77
CA ILE A 320 19.94 -5.38 -3.11
C ILE A 320 19.41 -4.43 -2.02
N ALA A 321 18.25 -3.81 -2.25
CA ALA A 321 17.62 -2.87 -1.31
C ALA A 321 16.56 -3.49 -0.38
N SER A 322 16.44 -4.82 -0.31
CA SER A 322 15.41 -5.48 0.47
C SER A 322 15.74 -5.46 1.95
N ASN A 323 14.99 -4.67 2.73
CA ASN A 323 15.02 -4.74 4.18
C ASN A 323 14.26 -6.01 4.63
N TYR A 324 14.98 -6.94 5.27
CA TYR A 324 14.43 -8.21 5.76
C TYR A 324 13.21 -8.01 6.66
N GLU A 325 13.24 -7.04 7.58
CA GLU A 325 12.12 -6.83 8.50
C GLU A 325 10.87 -6.36 7.74
N ILE A 326 11.05 -5.44 6.79
CA ILE A 326 9.97 -4.92 5.95
C ILE A 326 9.37 -6.02 5.09
N LEU A 327 10.21 -6.88 4.50
CA LEU A 327 9.75 -8.00 3.68
C LEU A 327 9.05 -9.07 4.53
N ARG A 328 9.59 -9.41 5.71
CA ARG A 328 8.96 -10.33 6.66
C ARG A 328 7.58 -9.82 7.06
N ASN A 329 7.50 -8.53 7.40
CA ASN A 329 6.24 -7.88 7.75
C ASN A 329 5.25 -7.94 6.59
N LEU A 330 5.69 -7.74 5.35
CA LEU A 330 4.85 -7.84 4.16
C LEU A 330 4.18 -9.21 4.03
N PHE A 331 4.95 -10.29 4.16
CA PHE A 331 4.43 -11.65 4.07
C PHE A 331 3.47 -11.96 5.24
N CYS A 332 3.86 -11.61 6.46
CA CYS A 332 3.01 -11.83 7.64
C CYS A 332 1.70 -11.01 7.57
N VAL A 333 1.77 -9.80 7.02
CA VAL A 333 0.60 -8.98 6.73
C VAL A 333 -0.31 -9.69 5.73
N ALA A 334 0.21 -10.17 4.58
CA ALA A 334 -0.59 -10.91 3.60
C ALA A 334 -1.26 -12.14 4.23
N ALA A 335 -0.52 -12.90 5.04
CA ALA A 335 -0.99 -14.06 5.82
C ALA A 335 -2.03 -13.74 6.90
N SER A 336 -2.54 -12.50 6.98
CA SER A 336 -3.46 -12.05 8.03
C SER A 336 -4.65 -11.25 7.50
N ARG A 337 -4.94 -11.33 6.20
CA ARG A 337 -5.94 -10.47 5.54
C ARG A 337 -7.36 -11.05 5.51
N GLY A 338 -7.50 -12.38 5.66
CA GLY A 338 -8.81 -13.06 5.72
C GLY A 338 -9.43 -13.01 7.11
N LYS A 339 -10.75 -12.76 7.18
CA LYS A 339 -11.53 -12.73 8.44
C LYS A 339 -12.14 -14.09 8.80
N GLU A 340 -12.54 -14.87 7.82
CA GLU A 340 -13.20 -16.17 7.99
C GLU A 340 -12.37 -17.30 7.40
N LYS A 341 -11.68 -17.06 6.29
CA LYS A 341 -10.81 -18.07 5.68
C LYS A 341 -9.54 -17.47 5.13
N ILE A 342 -8.40 -18.09 5.42
CA ILE A 342 -7.10 -17.80 4.83
C ILE A 342 -6.63 -19.07 4.14
N ILE A 343 -6.55 -19.03 2.80
CA ILE A 343 -6.19 -20.19 1.98
C ILE A 343 -4.82 -19.93 1.35
N PHE A 344 -3.86 -20.81 1.58
CA PHE A 344 -2.56 -20.76 0.92
C PHE A 344 -2.57 -21.68 -0.30
N VAL A 345 -2.22 -21.14 -1.47
CA VAL A 345 -2.20 -21.93 -2.71
C VAL A 345 -0.92 -22.74 -2.78
N GLU A 346 -1.06 -24.05 -2.93
CA GLU A 346 0.06 -24.97 -3.00
C GLU A 346 0.89 -24.74 -4.28
N PRO A 347 2.23 -24.87 -4.21
CA PRO A 347 3.06 -24.83 -5.41
C PRO A 347 2.68 -26.02 -6.33
N PRO A 348 2.76 -25.84 -7.67
CA PRO A 348 2.40 -26.91 -8.59
C PRO A 348 3.28 -28.14 -8.37
N TYR A 349 2.70 -29.35 -8.40
CA TYR A 349 3.41 -30.63 -8.17
C TYR A 349 4.73 -30.83 -8.93
N LYS A 350 4.91 -30.17 -10.08
CA LYS A 350 6.12 -30.28 -10.93
C LYS A 350 7.22 -29.27 -10.61
N VAL A 351 7.01 -28.39 -9.63
CA VAL A 351 8.00 -27.39 -9.23
C VAL A 351 8.58 -27.80 -7.88
N GLU A 352 9.90 -27.91 -7.78
CA GLU A 352 10.60 -28.03 -6.50
C GLU A 352 10.52 -26.70 -5.73
N ASP A 353 9.33 -26.38 -5.22
CA ASP A 353 9.08 -25.22 -4.37
C ASP A 353 8.19 -25.65 -3.20
N LYS A 354 8.33 -24.98 -2.07
CA LYS A 354 7.64 -25.31 -0.83
C LYS A 354 6.87 -24.10 -0.34
N ILE A 355 5.75 -24.36 0.35
CA ILE A 355 5.09 -23.31 1.13
C ILE A 355 6.09 -22.73 2.12
N LEU A 356 6.13 -21.40 2.19
CA LEU A 356 7.00 -20.68 3.10
C LEU A 356 6.62 -20.99 4.55
N ASP A 357 7.54 -21.58 5.29
CA ASP A 357 7.32 -21.94 6.68
C ASP A 357 7.78 -20.87 7.68
N GLU A 358 7.36 -21.06 8.93
CA GLU A 358 7.72 -20.19 10.05
C GLU A 358 9.24 -20.15 10.28
N ASP A 359 9.90 -21.30 10.20
CA ASP A 359 11.32 -21.45 10.49
C ASP A 359 12.18 -20.65 9.51
N THR A 360 11.84 -20.69 8.22
CA THR A 360 12.49 -19.91 7.16
C THR A 360 12.34 -18.42 7.41
N LEU A 361 11.12 -17.99 7.76
CA LEU A 361 10.85 -16.58 8.10
C LEU A 361 11.65 -16.13 9.32
N ILE A 362 11.90 -16.98 10.32
CA ILE A 362 12.70 -16.64 11.52
C ILE A 362 14.21 -16.71 11.24
N LYS A 363 14.71 -17.77 10.60
CA LYS A 363 16.13 -18.08 10.43
C LYS A 363 16.82 -17.24 9.36
N SER A 364 16.08 -16.77 8.35
CA SER A 364 16.65 -15.93 7.28
C SER A 364 17.20 -14.58 7.75
N GLN A 365 16.97 -14.20 9.02
CA GLN A 365 17.67 -13.10 9.70
C GLN A 365 19.18 -13.34 9.83
N SER A 366 19.63 -14.59 9.89
CA SER A 366 21.01 -14.98 10.26
C SER A 366 21.98 -15.09 9.09
N SER A 367 21.47 -15.14 7.86
CA SER A 367 22.29 -15.19 6.65
C SER A 367 22.48 -13.78 6.09
N ASN A 368 23.64 -13.17 6.38
CA ASN A 368 24.13 -11.99 5.67
C ASN A 368 24.30 -12.34 4.18
N HIS A 369 23.24 -12.20 3.40
CA HIS A 369 23.26 -12.28 1.94
C HIS A 369 22.93 -10.90 1.36
N GLN A 370 23.64 -9.88 1.83
CA GLN A 370 24.01 -8.78 0.94
C GLN A 370 25.21 -9.28 0.14
N LYS A 371 24.94 -10.06 -0.92
CA LYS A 371 25.98 -10.32 -1.92
C LYS A 371 26.30 -8.98 -2.57
N ASP A 372 27.56 -8.57 -2.48
CA ASP A 372 28.22 -7.43 -3.12
C ASP A 372 28.23 -7.53 -4.67
N LYS A 373 27.10 -7.86 -5.30
CA LYS A 373 26.99 -7.90 -6.77
C LYS A 373 26.18 -6.71 -7.26
N LEU A 374 26.84 -5.56 -7.24
CA LEU A 374 26.41 -4.32 -7.89
C LEU A 374 26.51 -4.46 -9.42
N GLU A 375 25.49 -5.05 -10.05
CA GLU A 375 25.26 -4.89 -11.48
C GLU A 375 23.94 -4.10 -11.67
N TYR A 376 24.04 -2.77 -11.63
CA TYR A 376 22.95 -1.93 -12.13
C TYR A 376 23.08 -1.83 -13.65
N SER A 377 21.98 -2.06 -14.38
CA SER A 377 21.87 -1.42 -15.69
C SER A 377 21.65 0.08 -15.45
N MET A 378 22.23 0.95 -16.28
CA MET A 378 21.98 2.40 -16.20
C MET A 378 20.48 2.72 -16.20
N SER A 379 19.67 1.93 -16.92
CA SER A 379 18.21 2.08 -16.99
C SER A 379 17.47 1.78 -15.67
N THR A 380 18.12 1.08 -14.73
CA THR A 380 17.55 0.67 -13.44
C THR A 380 18.14 1.42 -12.25
N MET A 381 19.24 2.17 -12.45
CA MET A 381 20.01 2.81 -11.38
C MET A 381 19.21 3.85 -10.58
N PHE A 382 18.22 4.48 -11.21
CA PHE A 382 17.35 5.50 -10.60
C PHE A 382 15.99 4.97 -10.11
N GLN A 383 15.73 3.65 -10.20
CA GLN A 383 14.46 3.05 -9.74
C GLN A 383 14.31 3.04 -8.20
N HIS A 384 15.33 3.55 -7.49
CA HIS A 384 15.45 3.57 -6.03
C HIS A 384 15.66 4.99 -5.45
N ASN A 385 15.28 6.03 -6.17
CA ASN A 385 15.35 7.40 -5.64
C ASN A 385 14.34 7.59 -4.50
N TYR A 386 14.77 8.17 -3.39
CA TYR A 386 13.84 8.54 -2.32
C TYR A 386 12.94 9.67 -2.79
N GLY A 387 11.73 9.77 -2.21
CA GLY A 387 10.81 10.86 -2.53
C GLY A 387 11.44 12.24 -2.46
N LYS A 388 12.27 12.42 -1.42
CA LYS A 388 13.08 13.60 -1.19
C LYS A 388 14.01 13.95 -2.35
N ASP A 389 14.74 12.97 -2.89
CA ASP A 389 15.77 13.23 -3.91
C ASP A 389 15.14 13.68 -5.24
N ILE A 390 13.93 13.19 -5.57
CA ILE A 390 13.19 13.63 -6.76
C ILE A 390 12.63 15.05 -6.58
N ILE A 391 12.18 15.38 -5.38
CA ILE A 391 11.71 16.73 -5.05
C ILE A 391 12.86 17.73 -5.21
N GLU A 392 14.04 17.40 -4.67
CA GLU A 392 15.25 18.23 -4.80
C GLU A 392 15.68 18.37 -6.27
N MET A 393 15.70 17.28 -7.04
CA MET A 393 16.03 17.33 -8.48
C MET A 393 15.10 18.23 -9.26
N ARG A 394 13.78 18.17 -9.02
CA ARG A 394 12.80 19.02 -9.72
C ARG A 394 12.99 20.51 -9.43
N GLN A 395 13.47 20.87 -8.23
CA GLN A 395 13.72 22.26 -7.85
C GLN A 395 14.93 22.87 -8.56
N ILE A 396 15.80 22.04 -9.16
CA ILE A 396 17.00 22.49 -9.89
C ILE A 396 16.68 22.65 -11.39
N LEU A 397 15.53 22.17 -11.86
CA LEU A 397 15.13 22.31 -13.26
C LEU A 397 14.59 23.72 -13.50
N ASP A 398 15.14 24.39 -14.51
CA ASP A 398 14.51 25.55 -15.11
C ASP A 398 13.43 25.05 -16.08
N VAL A 399 12.18 25.50 -15.89
CA VAL A 399 11.01 25.00 -16.61
C VAL A 399 10.25 26.18 -17.19
N GLU A 400 10.29 26.31 -18.51
CA GLU A 400 9.48 27.28 -19.25
C GLU A 400 8.28 26.59 -19.90
N GLN A 401 7.09 27.13 -19.71
CA GLN A 401 5.89 26.65 -20.38
C GLN A 401 5.87 27.19 -21.81
N MET A 402 5.82 26.29 -22.81
CA MET A 402 5.62 26.71 -24.19
C MET A 402 4.15 27.13 -24.40
N HIS A 403 3.94 28.34 -24.90
CA HIS A 403 2.61 28.82 -25.26
C HIS A 403 2.09 28.09 -26.51
N THR A 404 0.88 27.56 -26.41
CA THR A 404 0.11 26.98 -27.53
C THR A 404 -1.19 27.77 -27.70
N GLU A 405 -1.61 27.94 -28.96
CA GLU A 405 -2.90 28.55 -29.30
C GLU A 405 -4.07 27.62 -28.98
N ASP A 406 -3.87 26.31 -29.17
CA ASP A 406 -4.85 25.29 -28.81
C ASP A 406 -4.77 24.95 -27.31
N LYS A 407 -5.87 25.17 -26.61
CA LYS A 407 -6.07 24.88 -25.19
C LYS A 407 -7.19 23.87 -24.96
N SER A 408 -7.64 23.20 -26.02
CA SER A 408 -8.65 22.15 -25.89
C SER A 408 -8.10 21.00 -25.04
N GLU A 409 -8.94 20.50 -24.13
CA GLU A 409 -8.57 19.39 -23.26
C GLU A 409 -8.84 18.08 -23.99
N ILE A 410 -7.84 17.20 -24.04
CA ILE A 410 -8.02 15.84 -24.56
C ILE A 410 -8.62 15.00 -23.43
N GLU A 411 -9.92 14.73 -23.50
CA GLU A 411 -10.59 13.86 -22.54
C GLU A 411 -10.10 12.41 -22.67
N ALA A 412 -9.30 11.96 -21.70
CA ALA A 412 -8.86 10.58 -21.60
C ALA A 412 -9.67 9.83 -20.55
N LYS A 413 -10.38 8.77 -20.96
CA LYS A 413 -11.06 7.88 -20.02
C LYS A 413 -10.03 7.09 -19.21
N ASN A 414 -9.94 7.34 -17.91
CA ASN A 414 -8.95 6.69 -17.03
C ASN A 414 -9.43 5.35 -16.45
N ARG A 415 -10.68 4.94 -16.70
CA ARG A 415 -11.26 3.68 -16.21
C ARG A 415 -12.36 3.13 -17.10
N ASP A 416 -12.59 1.82 -17.08
CA ASP A 416 -13.80 1.19 -17.60
C ASP A 416 -14.27 0.08 -16.63
N GLY A 417 -15.37 0.32 -15.92
CA GLY A 417 -15.67 -0.45 -14.70
C GLY A 417 -14.51 -0.33 -13.70
N GLN A 418 -14.07 -1.47 -13.17
CA GLN A 418 -12.90 -1.65 -12.31
C GLN A 418 -11.58 -1.71 -13.06
N ILE A 419 -11.59 -1.71 -14.40
CA ILE A 419 -10.37 -1.74 -15.20
C ILE A 419 -9.72 -0.35 -15.18
N ASN A 420 -8.51 -0.26 -14.65
CA ASN A 420 -7.72 0.96 -14.63
C ASN A 420 -7.04 1.19 -16.00
N LEU A 421 -7.46 2.23 -16.71
CA LEU A 421 -6.93 2.61 -18.02
C LEU A 421 -5.85 3.70 -17.96
N THR A 422 -5.50 4.19 -16.76
CA THR A 422 -4.43 5.19 -16.55
C THR A 422 -3.10 4.83 -17.25
N PRO A 423 -2.66 3.56 -17.29
CA PRO A 423 -1.45 3.19 -18.03
C PRO A 423 -1.51 3.49 -19.53
N CYS A 424 -2.71 3.58 -20.11
CA CYS A 424 -2.94 3.87 -21.51
C CYS A 424 -3.17 5.36 -21.77
N ALA A 425 -3.47 6.16 -20.74
CA ALA A 425 -3.80 7.58 -20.90
C ALA A 425 -2.68 8.36 -21.60
N GLY A 426 -1.41 8.18 -21.20
CA GLY A 426 -0.29 8.84 -21.85
C GLY A 426 -0.15 8.47 -23.34
N ILE A 427 -0.29 7.19 -23.67
CA ILE A 427 -0.23 6.71 -25.07
C ILE A 427 -1.39 7.30 -25.87
N PHE A 428 -2.59 7.36 -25.29
CA PHE A 428 -3.77 7.94 -25.92
C PHE A 428 -3.60 9.45 -26.17
N LEU A 429 -3.06 10.18 -25.19
CA LEU A 429 -2.78 11.61 -25.30
C LEU A 429 -1.73 11.89 -26.39
N GLU A 430 -0.62 11.14 -26.40
CA GLU A 430 0.41 11.25 -27.44
C GLU A 430 -0.18 10.98 -28.83
N ALA A 431 -0.98 9.91 -28.97
CA ALA A 431 -1.62 9.57 -30.22
C ALA A 431 -2.67 10.60 -30.69
N SER A 432 -3.34 11.26 -29.74
CA SER A 432 -4.37 12.26 -30.04
C SER A 432 -3.78 13.65 -30.32
N TYR A 433 -2.63 13.96 -29.73
CA TYR A 433 -1.97 15.26 -29.88
C TYR A 433 -1.14 15.38 -31.18
N PHE A 434 -0.48 14.30 -31.61
CA PHE A 434 0.39 14.35 -32.80
C PHE A 434 -0.32 13.88 -34.08
N ASN A 435 -0.39 14.75 -35.09
CA ASN A 435 -1.05 14.47 -36.38
C ASN A 435 -0.47 13.26 -37.15
N ASP A 436 0.83 12.97 -36.99
CA ASP A 436 1.53 11.89 -37.70
C ASP A 436 1.77 10.65 -36.83
N TRP A 437 0.96 10.43 -35.79
CA TRP A 437 1.15 9.29 -34.90
C TRP A 437 0.84 7.95 -35.61
N GLN A 438 1.88 7.20 -35.94
CA GLN A 438 1.75 5.91 -36.63
C GLN A 438 1.55 4.75 -35.65
N ILE A 439 0.31 4.48 -35.27
CA ILE A 439 -0.03 3.40 -34.33
C ILE A 439 0.51 2.03 -34.78
N ASP A 440 0.43 1.71 -36.08
CA ASP A 440 0.93 0.44 -36.63
C ASP A 440 2.44 0.27 -36.49
N LYS A 441 3.18 1.38 -36.55
CA LYS A 441 4.64 1.38 -36.39
C LYS A 441 5.00 1.15 -34.92
N THR A 442 4.26 1.76 -34.00
CA THR A 442 4.42 1.58 -32.56
C THR A 442 4.09 0.15 -32.13
N ILE A 443 3.00 -0.43 -32.64
CA ILE A 443 2.61 -1.84 -32.39
C ILE A 443 3.68 -2.79 -32.95
N ARG A 444 4.11 -2.61 -34.21
CA ARG A 444 5.16 -3.43 -34.82
C ARG A 444 6.46 -3.38 -34.01
N HIS A 445 6.90 -2.18 -33.63
CA HIS A 445 8.08 -2.01 -32.80
C HIS A 445 7.96 -2.72 -31.44
N PHE A 446 6.79 -2.65 -30.79
CA PHE A 446 6.53 -3.36 -29.54
C PHE A 446 6.62 -4.89 -29.70
N ILE A 447 5.99 -5.44 -30.74
CA ILE A 447 6.01 -6.88 -31.04
C ILE A 447 7.45 -7.35 -31.32
N GLU A 448 8.17 -6.62 -32.17
CA GLU A 448 9.53 -6.95 -32.60
C GLU A 448 10.55 -6.88 -31.46
N HIS A 449 10.42 -5.91 -30.54
CA HIS A 449 11.43 -5.67 -29.51
C HIS A 449 11.08 -6.15 -28.10
N LYS A 450 9.80 -6.25 -27.72
CA LYS A 450 9.41 -6.72 -26.38
C LYS A 450 8.84 -8.14 -26.38
N TYR A 451 8.01 -8.49 -27.36
CA TYR A 451 7.40 -9.83 -27.41
C TYR A 451 8.44 -10.89 -27.81
N ASN A 452 9.17 -10.66 -28.91
CA ASN A 452 10.22 -11.58 -29.38
C ASN A 452 11.44 -11.69 -28.45
N TYR A 453 11.74 -10.67 -27.64
CA TYR A 453 12.82 -10.73 -26.65
C TYR A 453 12.45 -11.65 -25.46
N SER A 454 11.17 -11.72 -25.10
CA SER A 454 10.66 -12.60 -24.05
C SER A 454 10.65 -14.07 -24.47
N GLU A 455 10.38 -14.37 -25.74
CA GLU A 455 10.50 -15.73 -26.30
C GLU A 455 11.95 -16.15 -26.52
N LYS A 456 12.81 -15.26 -27.04
CA LYS A 456 14.25 -15.56 -27.20
C LYS A 456 14.92 -15.88 -25.86
N ASN A 457 14.56 -15.22 -24.77
CA ASN A 457 15.13 -15.53 -23.45
C ASN A 457 14.56 -16.80 -22.79
N LYS A 458 13.35 -17.25 -23.17
CA LYS A 458 12.87 -18.58 -22.77
C LYS A 458 13.60 -19.72 -23.51
N ASN A 459 14.05 -19.46 -24.74
CA ASN A 459 14.78 -20.44 -25.54
C ASN A 459 16.32 -20.37 -25.38
N ASN A 460 16.86 -19.23 -24.93
CA ASN A 460 18.30 -19.00 -24.77
C ASN A 460 18.88 -19.38 -23.40
N SER A 461 18.09 -19.90 -22.45
CA SER A 461 18.64 -20.54 -21.24
C SER A 461 19.44 -21.82 -21.53
N SER A 462 19.57 -22.21 -22.80
CA SER A 462 20.32 -23.38 -23.25
C SER A 462 21.61 -23.11 -24.04
N LYS A 463 21.97 -21.87 -24.42
CA LYS A 463 23.24 -21.62 -25.13
C LYS A 463 23.85 -20.26 -24.83
N SER A 464 25.10 -20.28 -24.34
CA SER A 464 25.99 -19.14 -24.26
C SER A 464 26.38 -18.66 -25.66
N MET A 465 26.41 -17.34 -25.90
CA MET A 465 27.58 -16.60 -26.42
C MET A 465 27.28 -15.14 -26.82
N LYS A 466 28.32 -14.33 -26.59
CA LYS A 466 28.64 -12.97 -27.01
C LYS A 466 27.95 -12.48 -28.30
N ILE A 467 27.40 -11.26 -28.26
CA ILE A 467 27.38 -10.35 -29.43
C ILE A 467 27.62 -8.91 -28.97
N THR A 468 28.73 -8.34 -29.42
CA THR A 468 29.05 -6.91 -29.49
C THR A 468 28.24 -6.26 -30.61
N SER A 469 27.63 -5.10 -30.37
CA SER A 469 27.36 -4.15 -31.47
C SER A 469 27.38 -2.71 -30.98
N LYS A 470 28.29 -1.93 -31.57
CA LYS A 470 28.27 -0.46 -31.60
C LYS A 470 27.16 -0.03 -32.56
N LYS A 471 26.39 1.00 -32.20
CA LYS A 471 25.68 1.84 -33.17
C LYS A 471 25.87 3.30 -32.78
N GLU A 472 26.61 4.01 -33.62
CA GLU A 472 26.68 5.47 -33.67
C GLU A 472 25.31 6.02 -34.13
N ILE A 473 24.83 7.06 -33.45
CA ILE A 473 23.64 7.81 -33.83
C ILE A 473 24.14 9.15 -34.39
N GLN A 474 23.98 9.36 -35.71
CA GLN A 474 24.14 10.69 -36.31
C GLN A 474 22.83 11.49 -36.13
N LYS A 475 22.95 12.69 -35.58
CA LYS A 475 21.92 13.74 -35.65
C LYS A 475 21.84 14.25 -37.09
N LYS A 476 20.61 14.46 -37.60
CA LYS A 476 20.40 15.32 -38.77
C LYS A 476 20.11 16.74 -38.30
N THR A 477 20.75 17.68 -39.00
CA THR A 477 20.63 19.13 -38.95
C THR A 477 19.22 19.62 -39.21
#